data_AF-A0A924KK20-F1
#
_entry.id   AF-A0A924KK20-F1
#
_cell.length_a   1.000
_cell.length_b   1.000
_cell.length_c   1.000
_cell.angle_alpha   90.00
_cell.angle_beta   90.00
_cell.angle_gamma   90.00
#
_symmetry.space_group_name_H-M   'P 1'
#
loop_
_entity.id
_entity.type
_entity.pdbx_description
1 polymer ?
#
loop_
_entity_poly.entity_id
_entity_poly.type
_entity_poly.pdbx_seq_one_letter_code
_entity_poly.pdbx_strand_id
1 'polypeptide(L)'
;MLAGSFATLLCRPGQWRNLLIGGLLFLALYIVFLLGLKWLWPGYIEAGWKRPALLPRRSAGLLIDELRFGFDFGVFWSSVYEQVAWR
;
A
#
# COMPACT_ATOMS: atom_id res chain seq x y z
N MET A 1 4.99 -8.43 -4.21
CA MET A 1 4.13 -8.38 -3.01
C MET A 1 2.82 -9.11 -3.26
N LEU A 2 2.01 -8.64 -4.22
CA LEU A 2 0.74 -9.27 -4.57
C LEU A 2 0.81 -10.77 -4.84
N ALA A 3 1.77 -11.26 -5.62
CA ALA A 3 1.90 -12.70 -5.89
C ALA A 3 2.01 -13.56 -4.62
N GLY A 4 2.74 -13.08 -3.60
CA GLY A 4 2.83 -13.76 -2.31
C GLY A 4 1.50 -13.75 -1.56
N SER A 5 0.84 -12.59 -1.50
CA SER A 5 -0.48 -12.48 -0.88
C SER A 5 -1.54 -13.33 -1.58
N PHE A 6 -1.51 -13.41 -2.92
CA PHE A 6 -2.39 -14.28 -3.69
C PHE A 6 -2.12 -15.76 -3.42
N ALA A 7 -0.86 -16.17 -3.27
CA ALA A 7 -0.54 -17.54 -2.87
C ALA A 7 -1.16 -17.89 -1.51
N THR A 8 -1.16 -16.96 -0.54
CA THR A 8 -1.81 -17.20 0.77
C THR A 8 -3.33 -17.38 0.64
N LEU A 9 -3.98 -16.59 -0.23
CA LEU A 9 -5.40 -16.70 -0.56
C LEU A 9 -5.75 -18.04 -1.21
N LEU A 10 -4.88 -18.54 -2.11
CA LEU A 10 -5.07 -19.83 -2.76
C LEU A 10 -4.94 -20.99 -1.75
N CYS A 11 -4.01 -20.90 -0.80
CA CYS A 11 -3.87 -21.90 0.26
C CYS A 11 -5.02 -21.84 1.29
N ARG A 12 -5.56 -20.64 1.57
CA ARG A 12 -6.64 -20.44 2.54
C ARG A 12 -7.60 -19.33 2.09
N PRO A 13 -8.62 -19.64 1.28
CA PRO A 13 -9.49 -18.63 0.68
C PRO A 13 -10.37 -17.86 1.68
N GLY A 14 -10.51 -18.33 2.92
CA GLY A 14 -11.31 -17.66 3.96
C GLY A 14 -10.74 -16.34 4.50
N GLN A 15 -9.46 -16.05 4.28
CA GLN A 15 -8.78 -14.89 4.89
C GLN A 15 -8.87 -13.59 4.07
N TRP A 16 -9.58 -13.59 2.94
CA TRP A 16 -9.66 -12.45 2.03
C TRP A 16 -10.11 -11.13 2.69
N ARG A 17 -11.01 -11.21 3.67
CA ARG A 17 -11.47 -10.04 4.44
C ARG A 17 -10.33 -9.36 5.19
N ASN A 18 -9.48 -10.14 5.84
CA ASN A 18 -8.38 -9.60 6.66
C ASN A 18 -7.37 -8.90 5.76
N LEU A 19 -7.07 -9.50 4.59
CA LEU A 19 -6.20 -8.89 3.57
C LEU A 19 -6.75 -7.55 3.06
N LEU A 20 -8.05 -7.49 2.74
CA LEU A 20 -8.68 -6.25 2.30
C LEU A 20 -8.69 -5.18 3.39
N ILE A 21 -9.01 -5.56 4.63
CA ILE A 21 -9.00 -4.64 5.78
C ILE A 21 -7.58 -4.11 6.02
N GLY A 22 -6.56 -4.98 6.01
CA GLY A 22 -5.16 -4.58 6.17
C GLY A 22 -4.67 -3.67 5.05
N GLY A 23 -5.04 -3.98 3.80
CA GLY A 23 -4.78 -3.13 2.63
C GLY A 23 -5.40 -1.75 2.76
N LEU A 24 -6.69 -1.68 3.08
CA LEU A 24 -7.41 -0.41 3.25
C LEU A 24 -6.90 0.42 4.43
N LEU A 25 -6.61 -0.23 5.56
CA LEU A 25 -6.11 0.43 6.77
C LEU A 25 -4.73 1.05 6.52
N PHE A 26 -3.83 0.28 5.89
CA PHE A 26 -2.51 0.80 5.54
C PHE A 26 -2.61 1.91 4.48
N LEU A 27 -3.47 1.75 3.47
CA LEU A 27 -3.70 2.79 2.47
C LEU A 27 -4.15 4.10 3.13
N ALA A 28 -5.08 4.06 4.07
CA ALA A 28 -5.55 5.23 4.79
C ALA A 28 -4.41 5.90 5.59
N LEU A 29 -3.65 5.12 6.37
CA LEU A 29 -2.50 5.62 7.13
C LEU A 29 -1.43 6.23 6.20
N TYR A 30 -1.19 5.59 5.06
CA TYR A 30 -0.21 6.04 4.08
C TYR A 30 -0.64 7.35 3.39
N ILE A 31 -1.93 7.49 3.07
CA ILE A 31 -2.48 8.75 2.55
C ILE A 31 -2.30 9.88 3.57
N VAL A 32 -2.65 9.63 4.84
CA VAL A 32 -2.48 10.62 5.92
C VAL A 32 -1.01 11.01 6.06
N PHE A 33 -0.10 10.03 6.04
CA PHE A 33 1.34 10.27 6.10
C PHE A 33 1.84 11.12 4.92
N LEU A 34 1.45 10.78 3.68
CA LEU A 34 1.89 11.52 2.50
C LEU A 34 1.30 12.94 2.43
N LEU A 35 0.04 13.11 2.84
CA LEU A 35 -0.57 14.45 2.96
C LEU A 35 0.14 15.28 4.03
N GLY A 36 0.44 14.68 5.18
CA GLY A 36 1.25 15.30 6.22
C GLY A 36 2.61 15.74 5.68
N LEU A 37 3.33 14.85 4.99
CA LEU A 37 4.64 15.14 4.41
C LEU A 37 4.57 16.26 3.36
N LYS A 38 3.53 16.27 2.52
CA LYS A 38 3.28 17.35 1.55
C LYS A 38 3.04 18.69 2.21
N TRP A 39 2.37 18.69 3.37
CA TRP A 39 2.06 19.91 4.12
C TRP A 39 3.29 20.45 4.87
N LEU A 40 4.10 19.56 5.48
CA LEU A 40 5.34 19.94 6.16
C LEU A 40 6.43 20.40 5.17
N TRP A 41 6.61 19.68 4.06
CA TRP A 41 7.62 20.00 3.05
C TRP A 41 7.06 19.92 1.62
N PRO A 42 6.50 21.04 1.11
CA PRO A 42 5.99 21.09 -0.25
C PRO A 42 7.15 20.86 -1.25
N GLY A 43 6.92 19.96 -2.20
CA GLY A 43 7.92 19.59 -3.22
C GLY A 43 8.86 18.44 -2.84
N TYR A 44 8.88 17.99 -1.58
CA TYR A 44 9.74 16.87 -1.16
C TYR A 44 9.40 15.57 -1.89
N ILE A 45 8.12 15.24 -2.00
CA ILE A 45 7.64 14.05 -2.72
C ILE A 45 8.07 14.13 -4.19
N GLU A 46 7.93 15.29 -4.82
CA GLU A 46 8.27 15.49 -6.24
C GLU A 46 9.79 15.50 -6.51
N ALA A 47 10.60 15.82 -5.51
CA ALA A 47 12.06 15.79 -5.59
C ALA A 47 12.64 14.40 -5.29
N GLY A 48 12.15 13.73 -4.25
CA GLY A 48 12.64 12.42 -3.81
C GLY A 48 12.12 11.25 -4.65
N TRP A 49 10.91 11.35 -5.19
CA TRP A 49 10.28 10.30 -6.00
C TRP A 49 10.28 10.63 -7.50
N LYS A 50 11.42 11.08 -8.04
CA LYS A 50 11.65 11.15 -9.50
C LYS A 50 12.18 9.81 -10.01
N ARG A 51 11.30 8.85 -10.33
CA ARG A 51 11.69 7.71 -11.17
C ARG A 51 11.13 7.88 -12.58
N PRO A 52 11.90 7.58 -13.64
CA PRO A 52 11.45 7.66 -15.03
C PRO A 52 10.33 6.67 -15.40
N ALA A 53 10.06 5.69 -14.52
CA ALA A 53 9.06 4.64 -14.72
C ALA A 53 7.72 4.89 -14.00
N LEU A 54 7.56 6.01 -13.28
CA LEU A 54 6.31 6.34 -12.60
C LEU A 54 5.34 7.00 -13.59
N LEU A 55 4.07 6.55 -13.60
CA LEU A 55 3.08 7.18 -14.46
C LEU A 55 2.90 8.65 -14.05
N PRO A 56 2.77 9.58 -15.01
CA PRO A 56 2.51 10.99 -14.70
C PRO A 56 1.13 11.24 -14.09
N ARG A 57 0.34 10.18 -13.85
CA ARG A 57 -1.05 10.25 -13.41
C ARG A 57 -1.12 10.48 -11.90
N ARG A 58 -1.66 11.64 -11.51
CA ARG A 58 -1.85 12.05 -10.12
C ARG A 58 -3.33 12.01 -9.73
N SER A 59 -3.64 11.50 -8.55
CA SER A 59 -4.95 11.63 -7.90
C SER A 59 -4.78 12.43 -6.60
N ALA A 60 -5.58 13.48 -6.39
CA ALA A 60 -5.44 14.40 -5.24
C ALA A 60 -4.03 15.04 -5.08
N GLY A 61 -3.25 15.11 -6.16
CA GLY A 61 -1.87 15.60 -6.14
C GLY A 61 -0.86 14.63 -5.53
N LEU A 62 -1.20 13.34 -5.45
CA LEU A 62 -0.35 12.20 -5.11
C LEU A 62 -0.24 11.26 -6.33
N LEU A 63 0.88 10.56 -6.50
CA LEU A 63 1.03 9.58 -7.58
C LEU A 63 0.13 8.36 -7.34
N ILE A 64 -0.57 7.92 -8.38
CA ILE A 64 -1.44 6.73 -8.30
C ILE A 64 -0.64 5.46 -8.02
N ASP A 65 0.59 5.37 -8.55
CA ASP A 65 1.47 4.23 -8.28
C ASP A 65 1.86 4.14 -6.80
N GLU A 66 1.97 5.27 -6.11
CA GLU A 66 2.24 5.33 -4.67
C GLU A 66 1.03 4.81 -3.85
N LEU A 67 -0.19 5.18 -4.25
CA LEU A 67 -1.41 4.67 -3.62
C LEU A 67 -1.55 3.15 -3.80
N ARG A 68 -1.24 2.64 -4.99
CA ARG A 68 -1.19 1.19 -5.25
C ARG A 68 -0.15 0.51 -4.39
N PHE A 69 1.05 1.09 -4.30
CA PHE A 69 2.10 0.59 -3.42
C PHE A 69 1.63 0.49 -1.97
N GLY A 70 1.00 1.55 -1.43
CA GLY A 70 0.47 1.53 -0.08
C GLY A 70 -0.55 0.40 0.14
N PHE A 71 -1.52 0.27 -0.77
CA PHE A 71 -2.51 -0.80 -0.68
C PHE A 71 -1.87 -2.20 -0.75
N ASP A 72 -1.02 -2.45 -1.74
CA ASP A 72 -0.36 -3.74 -1.95
C ASP A 72 0.54 -4.12 -0.76
N PHE A 73 1.18 -3.13 -0.15
CA PHE A 73 2.01 -3.31 1.05
C PHE A 73 1.18 -3.70 2.27
N GLY A 74 0.02 -3.07 2.45
CA GLY A 74 -0.93 -3.43 3.52
C GLY A 74 -1.50 -4.84 3.35
N VAL A 75 -1.90 -5.20 2.13
CA VAL A 75 -2.34 -6.57 1.79
C VAL A 75 -1.23 -7.59 2.07
N PHE A 76 0.01 -7.26 1.70
CA PHE A 76 1.18 -8.10 1.96
C PHE A 76 1.40 -8.35 3.45
N TRP A 77 1.46 -7.30 4.27
CA TRP A 77 1.69 -7.46 5.70
C TRP A 77 0.54 -8.18 6.41
N SER A 78 -0.70 -7.94 6.00
CA SER A 78 -1.83 -8.72 6.51
C SER A 78 -1.69 -10.20 6.16
N SER A 79 -1.28 -10.53 4.93
CA SER A 79 -1.04 -11.93 4.54
C SER A 79 0.09 -12.60 5.33
N VAL A 80 1.18 -11.88 5.62
CA VAL A 80 2.29 -12.38 6.44
C VAL A 80 1.84 -12.58 7.89
N TYR A 81 1.10 -11.61 8.45
CA TYR A 81 0.61 -11.69 9.82
C TYR A 81 -0.31 -12.91 10.03
N GLU A 82 -1.24 -13.15 9.10
CA GLU A 82 -2.12 -14.33 9.12
C GLU A 82 -1.35 -15.66 9.06
N GLN A 83 -0.16 -15.69 8.44
CA GLN A 83 0.69 -16.89 8.39
C GLN A 83 1.58 -17.06 9.62
N VAL A 84 2.18 -15.97 10.12
CA VAL A 84 3.17 -16.02 11.21
C VAL A 84 2.50 -16.03 12.58
N ALA A 85 1.44 -15.26 12.78
CA ALA A 85 0.69 -15.24 14.04
C ALA A 85 -0.34 -16.38 14.13
N TRP A 86 -0.21 -17.38 13.26
CA TRP A 86 -1.16 -18.47 13.17
C TRP A 86 -1.07 -19.37 14.41
N ARG A 87 -2.23 -19.57 15.06
CA ARG A 87 -2.49 -20.68 15.97
C ARG A 87 -3.35 -21.70 15.26
#